data_AF-A0A1J4J9H9-F1
#
_entry.id   AF-A0A1J4J9H9-F1
#
_cell.length_a   1.000
_cell.length_b   1.000
_cell.length_c   1.000
_cell.angle_alpha   90.00
_cell.angle_beta   90.00
_cell.angle_gamma   90.00
#
_symmetry.space_group_name_H-M   'P 1'
#
loop_
_entity.id
_entity.type
_entity.pdbx_description
1 polymer ?
#
loop_
_entity_poly.entity_id
_entity_poly.type
_entity_poly.pdbx_seq_one_letter_code
_entity_poly.pdbx_strand_id
1 'polypeptide(L)'
;MYFSCNISGATTFRKFSMIDNLIAEIEESESEDDKKEMSKSQNAELPTELSIDCLLLSRKNQPRVHRSLSFPASAEEDKEEGEKLFQEPMELGVYKLLDGNIFKSRDYHFSDRFFEILHIEIPDEILSPCELPPGLKATIQYHPDLLNITPNYLFAYAHYITVNNILDSDLILYRLSQILEPSSLSYKLWREYFVYALKNSYNAVFSLFSICNFFLFKFDSEEDSDRARYEVYLLYFSMISCTDFIHHRQFSSILHQIRSCLIDADFDQSQVNYVVGIMCDIAFEVPIEMIASIVSYFPLDGVGSILINHFSIKMIFSFFGLDDPDLNIDNLAQEIYRIKAFCESEDEELLKTASAVLALSERALISSFRLTHVKGTTVSQMIHALRFSLQNTDPGMLTLLKEQIHFTRTQFETLIQSDFGSAPASQILL
;
A
#
# COMPACT_ATOMS: atom_id res chain seq x y z
N MET A 1 16.63 -27.50 -28.59
CA MET A 1 16.88 -26.50 -29.64
C MET A 1 16.96 -25.15 -28.96
N TYR A 2 18.11 -24.48 -29.07
CA TYR A 2 18.34 -23.16 -28.50
C TYR A 2 17.53 -22.11 -29.26
N PHE A 3 16.69 -21.34 -28.58
CA PHE A 3 16.17 -20.08 -29.10
C PHE A 3 16.66 -18.92 -28.22
N SER A 4 17.69 -18.27 -28.73
CA SER A 4 18.06 -16.90 -28.41
C SER A 4 17.03 -15.96 -29.03
N CYS A 5 16.39 -15.11 -28.22
CA CYS A 5 15.63 -13.97 -28.74
C CYS A 5 16.32 -12.69 -28.28
N ASN A 6 17.04 -12.07 -29.23
CA ASN A 6 17.46 -10.68 -29.15
C ASN A 6 16.21 -9.80 -29.24
N ILE A 7 15.98 -8.95 -28.25
CA ILE A 7 15.11 -7.77 -28.41
C ILE A 7 15.96 -6.55 -28.07
N SER A 8 16.42 -5.88 -29.12
CA SER A 8 16.87 -4.50 -29.08
C SER A 8 15.64 -3.58 -29.15
N GLY A 9 15.55 -2.60 -28.27
CA GLY A 9 14.47 -1.61 -28.30
C GLY A 9 14.74 -0.44 -27.38
N ALA A 10 15.83 0.28 -27.66
CA ALA A 10 16.15 1.54 -27.01
C ALA A 10 15.12 2.62 -27.33
N THR A 11 14.30 3.03 -26.36
CA THR A 11 13.52 4.28 -26.40
C THR A 11 13.10 4.76 -25.01
N THR A 12 14.05 5.02 -24.09
CA THR A 12 13.73 5.77 -22.83
C THR A 12 14.86 6.71 -22.37
N PHE A 13 15.82 7.01 -23.23
CA PHE A 13 16.90 7.97 -22.92
C PHE A 13 16.57 9.36 -23.45
N ARG A 14 15.90 10.20 -22.64
CA ARG A 14 15.98 11.67 -22.79
C ARG A 14 15.51 12.53 -21.61
N LYS A 15 15.16 11.98 -20.44
CA LYS A 15 14.70 12.80 -19.28
C LYS A 15 15.67 12.94 -18.10
N PHE A 16 16.82 12.27 -18.08
CA PHE A 16 17.67 12.21 -16.88
C PHE A 16 18.89 13.16 -16.85
N SER A 17 19.16 13.92 -17.92
CA SER A 17 20.36 14.80 -17.95
C SER A 17 20.27 16.04 -17.03
N MET A 18 19.12 16.30 -16.40
CA MET A 18 18.97 17.39 -15.42
C MET A 18 19.34 16.94 -14.00
N ILE A 19 19.21 15.65 -13.69
CA ILE A 19 19.50 15.11 -12.34
C ILE A 19 21.01 15.00 -12.13
N ASP A 20 21.77 14.58 -13.16
CA ASP A 20 23.23 14.49 -13.09
C ASP A 20 23.91 15.86 -12.89
N ASN A 21 23.31 16.94 -13.44
CA ASN A 21 23.83 18.30 -13.26
C ASN A 21 23.52 18.86 -11.87
N LEU A 22 22.39 18.48 -11.26
CA LEU A 22 22.03 18.93 -9.92
C LEU A 22 22.91 18.26 -8.83
N ILE A 23 23.32 17.00 -9.07
CA ILE A 23 24.20 16.26 -8.16
C ILE A 23 25.63 16.83 -8.20
N ALA A 24 26.12 17.23 -9.38
CA ALA A 24 27.46 17.81 -9.53
C ALA A 24 27.60 19.20 -8.88
N GLU A 25 26.54 20.02 -8.84
CA GLU A 25 26.57 21.34 -8.18
C GLU A 25 26.56 21.25 -6.64
N ILE A 26 26.07 20.14 -6.07
CA ILE A 26 26.04 19.94 -4.61
C ILE A 26 27.42 19.52 -4.08
N GLU A 27 28.15 18.68 -4.81
CA GLU A 27 29.49 18.22 -4.40
C GLU A 27 30.55 19.33 -4.35
N GLU A 28 30.37 20.45 -5.08
CA GLU A 28 31.28 21.61 -5.02
C GLU A 28 31.00 22.56 -3.84
N SER A 29 29.87 22.41 -3.14
CA SER A 29 29.46 23.36 -2.08
C SER A 29 29.89 22.98 -0.65
N GLU A 30 30.34 21.74 -0.43
CA GLU A 30 30.83 21.28 0.87
C GLU A 30 32.36 21.37 0.95
N SER A 31 32.92 22.58 1.14
CA SER A 31 34.32 22.71 1.53
C SER A 31 34.57 23.73 2.65
N GLU A 32 35.23 23.21 3.69
CA GLU A 32 36.07 23.85 4.73
C GLU A 32 35.47 24.58 5.96
N ASP A 33 34.24 25.09 5.97
CA ASP A 33 33.79 25.90 7.12
C ASP A 33 33.14 25.13 8.29
N ASP A 34 32.54 23.95 8.06
CA ASP A 34 31.79 23.23 9.11
C ASP A 34 32.66 22.47 10.14
N LYS A 35 33.98 22.38 9.92
CA LYS A 35 34.89 21.68 10.86
C LYS A 35 35.35 22.55 12.04
N LYS A 36 35.01 23.84 12.11
CA LYS A 36 35.47 24.74 13.19
C LYS A 36 34.48 25.01 14.31
N GLU A 37 33.18 24.74 14.14
CA GLU A 37 32.18 25.07 15.19
C GLU A 37 31.94 23.96 16.23
N MET A 38 32.40 22.73 16.00
CA MET A 38 32.13 21.60 16.89
C MET A 38 32.94 21.54 18.20
N SER A 39 33.79 22.52 18.52
CA SER A 39 34.66 22.48 19.72
C SER A 39 34.34 23.49 20.82
N LYS A 40 33.16 24.15 20.82
CA LYS A 40 32.76 25.10 21.88
C LYS A 40 31.28 25.03 22.27
N SER A 41 30.85 23.95 22.93
CA SER A 41 29.68 24.04 23.83
C SER A 41 29.66 22.88 24.83
N GLN A 42 30.39 23.03 25.92
CA GLN A 42 30.10 22.32 27.17
C GLN A 42 30.01 23.36 28.28
N ASN A 43 28.92 23.29 29.06
CA ASN A 43 28.56 24.09 30.22
C ASN A 43 27.86 25.44 29.94
N ALA A 44 26.58 25.38 29.58
CA ALA A 44 25.62 26.43 29.93
C ALA A 44 24.71 25.89 31.04
N GLU A 45 24.86 26.42 32.26
CA GLU A 45 23.95 26.12 33.37
C GLU A 45 22.58 26.76 33.10
N LEU A 46 21.51 25.97 33.21
CA LEU A 46 20.13 26.43 33.08
C LEU A 46 19.78 27.40 34.23
N PRO A 47 19.16 28.56 33.95
CA PRO A 47 18.67 29.46 34.99
C PRO A 47 17.70 28.74 35.94
N THR A 48 17.91 28.86 37.24
CA THR A 48 17.19 28.17 38.32
C THR A 48 15.66 28.37 38.27
N GLU A 49 15.22 29.47 37.66
CA GLU A 49 13.82 29.87 37.46
C GLU A 49 13.05 28.97 36.46
N LEU A 50 13.75 28.22 35.61
CA LEU A 50 13.18 27.24 34.68
C LEU A 50 13.30 25.79 35.18
N SER A 51 13.77 25.59 36.42
CA SER A 51 13.78 24.26 37.02
C SER A 51 12.34 23.74 37.17
N ILE A 52 12.18 22.44 36.92
CA ILE A 52 10.89 21.73 37.02
C ILE A 52 10.27 21.94 38.41
N ASP A 53 11.10 22.03 39.45
CA ASP A 53 10.66 22.23 40.83
C ASP A 53 10.06 23.62 41.07
N CYS A 54 10.59 24.68 40.45
CA CYS A 54 10.00 26.02 40.49
C CYS A 54 8.65 26.09 39.77
N LEU A 55 8.51 25.41 38.62
CA LEU A 55 7.25 25.36 37.86
C LEU A 55 6.14 24.60 38.61
N LEU A 56 6.50 23.56 39.36
CA LEU A 56 5.56 22.78 40.18
C LEU A 56 5.08 23.55 41.41
N LEU A 57 5.95 24.36 42.04
CA LEU A 57 5.57 25.25 43.15
C LEU A 57 4.60 26.35 42.71
N SER A 58 4.80 26.96 41.53
CA SER A 58 3.88 27.96 40.98
C SER A 58 2.49 27.39 40.67
N ARG A 59 2.39 26.10 40.29
CA ARG A 59 1.11 25.42 40.04
C ARG A 59 0.35 25.07 41.32
N LYS A 60 1.04 24.88 42.45
CA LYS A 60 0.44 24.52 43.74
C LYS A 60 -0.21 25.71 44.45
N ASN A 61 0.23 26.93 44.13
CA ASN A 61 -0.22 28.17 44.78
C ASN A 61 -1.30 28.95 44.01
N GLN A 62 -1.78 28.44 42.86
CA GLN A 62 -2.93 29.03 42.17
C GLN A 62 -4.24 28.33 42.62
N PRO A 63 -5.22 29.05 43.19
CA PRO A 63 -6.52 28.48 43.46
C PRO A 63 -7.20 28.15 42.14
N ARG A 64 -7.70 26.91 42.00
CA ARG A 64 -8.51 26.48 40.85
C ARG A 64 -9.76 27.34 40.77
N VAL A 65 -9.78 28.34 39.90
CA VAL A 65 -11.00 29.07 39.54
C VAL A 65 -11.85 28.14 38.69
N HIS A 66 -12.85 27.49 39.30
CA HIS A 66 -13.95 26.88 38.56
C HIS A 66 -14.73 28.00 37.87
N ARG A 67 -14.47 28.24 36.58
CA ARG A 67 -15.38 29.03 35.74
C ARG A 67 -16.56 28.15 35.33
N SER A 68 -17.58 28.09 36.18
CA SER A 68 -18.94 27.75 35.75
C SER A 68 -19.47 28.94 34.95
N LEU A 69 -19.71 28.76 33.65
CA LEU A 69 -20.43 29.73 32.82
C LEU A 69 -21.90 29.71 33.23
N SER A 70 -22.29 30.58 34.15
CA SER A 70 -23.69 30.94 34.39
C SER A 70 -23.95 32.31 33.77
N PHE A 71 -24.81 32.37 32.75
CA PHE A 71 -25.34 33.63 32.22
C PHE A 71 -26.30 34.26 33.25
N PRO A 72 -26.10 35.53 33.67
CA PRO A 72 -27.12 36.23 34.42
C PRO A 72 -28.15 36.80 33.43
N ALA A 73 -29.41 36.45 33.66
CA ALA A 73 -30.55 37.09 33.02
C ALA A 73 -30.94 38.34 33.81
N SER A 74 -30.75 39.52 33.23
CA SER A 74 -31.59 40.70 33.48
C SER A 74 -31.24 41.81 32.49
N ALA A 75 -32.25 42.23 31.74
CA ALA A 75 -32.25 43.45 30.95
C ALA A 75 -32.34 44.68 31.88
N GLU A 76 -31.54 45.72 31.62
CA GLU A 76 -31.99 47.03 31.12
C GLU A 76 -30.90 48.11 31.30
N GLU A 77 -30.79 48.94 30.25
CA GLU A 77 -30.31 50.33 30.21
C GLU A 77 -28.85 50.65 30.58
N ASP A 78 -28.02 50.95 29.57
CA ASP A 78 -27.50 52.31 29.35
C ASP A 78 -26.65 52.44 28.07
N LYS A 79 -26.48 53.69 27.66
CA LYS A 79 -26.25 54.23 26.31
C LYS A 79 -24.83 54.08 25.75
N GLU A 80 -24.79 54.09 24.41
CA GLU A 80 -23.78 54.62 23.47
C GLU A 80 -22.37 54.90 24.00
N GLU A 81 -21.38 54.13 23.52
CA GLU A 81 -20.22 54.66 22.79
C GLU A 81 -19.54 53.53 22.00
N GLY A 82 -19.20 53.81 20.75
CA GLY A 82 -18.86 52.81 19.74
C GLY A 82 -17.68 51.89 20.08
N GLU A 83 -17.99 50.67 20.51
CA GLU A 83 -17.09 49.53 20.40
C GLU A 83 -16.99 49.14 18.93
N LYS A 84 -15.80 49.30 18.36
CA LYS A 84 -15.41 48.54 17.16
C LYS A 84 -15.47 47.07 17.57
N LEU A 85 -16.61 46.43 17.27
CA LEU A 85 -16.75 44.98 17.23
C LEU A 85 -15.51 44.41 16.54
N PHE A 86 -14.80 43.52 17.23
CA PHE A 86 -13.73 42.74 16.67
C PHE A 86 -14.25 42.12 15.36
N GLN A 87 -13.79 42.64 14.23
CA GLN A 87 -13.94 41.94 12.96
C GLN A 87 -12.91 40.83 12.99
N GLU A 88 -13.38 39.58 13.00
CA GLU A 88 -12.51 38.41 12.80
C GLU A 88 -11.62 38.69 11.60
N PRO A 89 -10.28 38.71 11.77
CA PRO A 89 -9.41 38.83 10.63
C PRO A 89 -9.51 37.52 9.87
N MET A 90 -10.00 37.62 8.63
CA MET A 90 -9.99 36.57 7.61
C MET A 90 -11.11 35.54 7.81
N GLU A 91 -12.04 35.48 6.85
CA GLU A 91 -12.84 34.28 6.62
C GLU A 91 -11.86 33.12 6.43
N LEU A 92 -11.67 32.30 7.47
CA LEU A 92 -11.05 30.99 7.33
C LEU A 92 -11.99 30.22 6.42
N GLY A 93 -11.71 30.26 5.11
CA GLY A 93 -12.40 29.48 4.12
C GLY A 93 -12.53 28.06 4.64
N VAL A 94 -13.75 27.51 4.57
CA VAL A 94 -14.11 26.19 5.09
C VAL A 94 -12.97 25.21 4.80
N TYR A 95 -12.17 24.95 5.83
CA TYR A 95 -11.04 24.03 5.72
C TYR A 95 -11.69 22.66 5.58
N LYS A 96 -11.81 22.17 4.35
CA LYS A 96 -12.04 20.74 4.14
C LYS A 96 -10.89 20.06 4.88
N LEU A 97 -11.20 19.21 5.86
CA LEU A 97 -10.22 18.26 6.36
C LEU A 97 -9.69 17.52 5.13
N LEU A 98 -8.49 17.89 4.69
CA LEU A 98 -7.69 17.04 3.83
C LEU A 98 -7.32 15.87 4.73
N ASP A 99 -7.66 14.66 4.30
CA ASP A 99 -7.07 13.45 4.88
C ASP A 99 -5.56 13.66 4.94
N GLY A 100 -4.91 13.19 6.02
CA GLY A 100 -3.47 13.39 6.27
C GLY A 100 -2.55 12.69 5.28
N ASN A 101 -3.03 12.40 4.06
CA ASN A 101 -2.36 11.66 3.02
C ASN A 101 -2.06 12.61 1.85
N ILE A 102 -0.80 12.63 1.41
CA ILE A 102 -0.35 13.38 0.23
C ILE A 102 -1.05 12.86 -1.03
N PHE A 103 -1.44 11.60 -1.01
CA PHE A 103 -2.23 10.98 -2.05
C PHE A 103 -3.69 11.43 -1.97
N LYS A 104 -4.06 12.39 -2.83
CA LYS A 104 -5.47 12.55 -3.21
C LYS A 104 -5.90 11.24 -3.87
N SER A 105 -6.96 10.59 -3.36
CA SER A 105 -7.48 9.36 -3.99
C SER A 105 -7.88 9.70 -5.43
N ARG A 106 -7.06 9.30 -6.39
CA ARG A 106 -7.37 9.43 -7.80
C ARG A 106 -8.11 8.17 -8.21
N ASP A 107 -9.31 8.32 -8.75
CA ASP A 107 -10.03 7.20 -9.33
C ASP A 107 -9.18 6.63 -10.48
N TYR A 108 -8.76 5.38 -10.33
CA TYR A 108 -7.99 4.65 -11.32
C TYR A 108 -8.67 3.31 -11.62
N HIS A 109 -8.98 3.12 -12.89
CA HIS A 109 -9.73 1.99 -13.40
C HIS A 109 -8.79 0.92 -13.96
N PHE A 110 -9.27 -0.32 -13.99
CA PHE A 110 -8.52 -1.45 -14.53
C PHE A 110 -8.25 -1.27 -16.03
N SER A 111 -6.98 -1.30 -16.43
CA SER A 111 -6.55 -1.05 -17.80
C SER A 111 -6.34 -2.34 -18.58
N ASP A 112 -6.66 -2.34 -19.88
CA ASP A 112 -6.34 -3.44 -20.79
C ASP A 112 -4.81 -3.70 -20.85
N ARG A 113 -3.98 -2.69 -20.52
CA ARG A 113 -2.51 -2.83 -20.42
C ARG A 113 -2.07 -3.90 -19.42
N PHE A 114 -2.84 -4.15 -18.36
CA PHE A 114 -2.50 -5.21 -17.43
C PHE A 114 -2.56 -6.58 -18.10
N PHE A 115 -3.56 -6.83 -18.96
CA PHE A 115 -3.62 -8.09 -19.70
C PHE A 115 -2.45 -8.25 -20.69
N GLU A 116 -2.02 -7.15 -21.31
CA GLU A 116 -0.85 -7.17 -22.20
C GLU A 116 0.43 -7.52 -21.47
N ILE A 117 0.69 -6.89 -20.31
CA ILE A 117 1.85 -7.16 -19.45
C ILE A 117 1.83 -8.60 -18.94
N LEU A 118 0.65 -9.09 -18.56
CA LEU A 118 0.47 -10.47 -18.07
C LEU A 118 0.45 -11.52 -19.18
N HIS A 119 0.49 -11.09 -20.45
CA HIS A 119 0.31 -11.98 -21.61
C HIS A 119 -0.97 -12.84 -21.51
N ILE A 120 -2.06 -12.24 -21.02
CA ILE A 120 -3.36 -12.87 -20.87
C ILE A 120 -4.23 -12.50 -22.06
N GLU A 121 -4.63 -13.50 -22.84
CA GLU A 121 -5.64 -13.33 -23.87
C GLU A 121 -7.02 -13.12 -23.24
N ILE A 122 -7.70 -12.08 -23.69
CA ILE A 122 -9.06 -11.76 -23.25
C ILE A 122 -10.02 -12.52 -24.17
N PRO A 123 -10.89 -13.39 -23.63
CA PRO A 123 -11.87 -14.08 -24.45
C PRO A 123 -12.93 -13.10 -24.96
N ASP A 124 -13.22 -13.16 -26.26
CA ASP A 124 -14.29 -12.36 -26.88
C ASP A 124 -15.69 -12.81 -26.39
N GLU A 125 -15.85 -14.11 -26.15
CA GLU A 125 -17.08 -14.72 -25.64
C GLU A 125 -16.75 -15.81 -24.61
N ILE A 126 -17.64 -15.97 -23.62
CA ILE A 126 -17.58 -17.05 -22.63
C ILE A 126 -18.67 -18.08 -22.91
N LEU A 127 -18.25 -19.33 -23.10
CA LEU A 127 -19.16 -20.44 -23.34
C LEU A 127 -19.56 -21.10 -22.02
N SER A 128 -20.86 -21.22 -21.79
CA SER A 128 -21.36 -22.02 -20.67
C SER A 128 -21.21 -23.51 -20.97
N PRO A 129 -20.64 -24.32 -20.06
CA PRO A 129 -20.59 -25.78 -20.25
C PRO A 129 -21.98 -26.41 -20.23
N CYS A 130 -22.98 -25.76 -19.62
CA CYS A 130 -24.38 -26.13 -19.70
C CYS A 130 -25.32 -24.93 -19.45
N GLU A 131 -26.56 -25.00 -19.94
CA GLU A 131 -27.59 -24.03 -19.58
C GLU A 131 -28.08 -24.26 -18.14
N LEU A 132 -28.31 -23.19 -17.41
CA LEU A 132 -28.89 -23.27 -16.07
C LEU A 132 -30.38 -23.64 -16.19
N PRO A 133 -30.82 -24.84 -15.74
CA PRO A 133 -32.19 -25.27 -15.92
C PRO A 133 -33.20 -24.32 -15.24
N PRO A 134 -34.38 -24.08 -15.85
CA PRO A 134 -35.44 -23.30 -15.24
C PRO A 134 -35.86 -23.91 -13.90
N GLY A 135 -35.73 -23.14 -12.81
CA GLY A 135 -36.03 -23.59 -11.44
C GLY A 135 -34.78 -23.89 -10.59
N LEU A 136 -33.67 -24.29 -11.21
CA LEU A 136 -32.42 -24.53 -10.48
C LEU A 136 -31.86 -23.25 -9.85
N LYS A 137 -32.11 -22.09 -10.46
CA LYS A 137 -31.78 -20.78 -9.89
C LYS A 137 -32.39 -20.55 -8.51
N ALA A 138 -33.68 -20.85 -8.35
CA ALA A 138 -34.36 -20.69 -7.06
C ALA A 138 -33.83 -21.72 -6.05
N THR A 139 -33.57 -22.95 -6.49
CA THR A 139 -33.00 -23.97 -5.60
C THR A 139 -31.57 -23.62 -5.15
N ILE A 140 -30.72 -23.11 -6.05
CA ILE A 140 -29.37 -22.64 -5.74
C ILE A 140 -29.41 -21.47 -4.73
N GLN A 141 -30.37 -20.54 -4.91
CA GLN A 141 -30.50 -19.36 -4.05
C GLN A 141 -31.03 -19.70 -2.65
N TYR A 142 -32.02 -20.59 -2.54
CA TYR A 142 -32.73 -20.83 -1.28
C TYR A 142 -32.35 -22.12 -0.57
N HIS A 143 -31.85 -23.13 -1.31
CA HIS A 143 -31.57 -24.47 -0.79
C HIS A 143 -30.34 -25.14 -1.45
N PRO A 144 -29.14 -24.52 -1.37
CA PRO A 144 -27.94 -25.06 -2.01
C PRO A 144 -27.58 -26.47 -1.50
N ASP A 145 -27.84 -26.76 -0.23
CA ASP A 145 -27.51 -28.04 0.42
C ASP A 145 -28.35 -29.23 -0.09
N LEU A 146 -29.47 -28.96 -0.77
CA LEU A 146 -30.34 -30.00 -1.33
C LEU A 146 -29.93 -30.42 -2.75
N LEU A 147 -28.93 -29.77 -3.33
CA LEU A 147 -28.46 -30.02 -4.69
C LEU A 147 -27.25 -30.95 -4.67
N ASN A 148 -27.27 -31.96 -5.54
CA ASN A 148 -26.05 -32.68 -5.90
C ASN A 148 -25.26 -31.79 -6.89
N ILE A 149 -24.44 -30.91 -6.33
CA ILE A 149 -23.71 -29.88 -7.09
C ILE A 149 -22.60 -30.56 -7.89
N THR A 150 -22.52 -30.24 -9.17
CA THR A 150 -21.43 -30.65 -10.06
C THR A 150 -20.65 -29.40 -10.49
N PRO A 151 -19.38 -29.54 -10.90
CA PRO A 151 -18.60 -28.44 -11.49
C PRO A 151 -19.36 -27.70 -12.60
N ASN A 152 -20.10 -28.43 -13.44
CA ASN A 152 -20.89 -27.85 -14.52
C ASN A 152 -21.99 -26.90 -14.00
N TYR A 153 -22.67 -27.24 -12.91
CA TYR A 153 -23.66 -26.36 -12.31
C TYR A 153 -23.04 -25.10 -11.71
N LEU A 154 -21.87 -25.24 -11.09
CA LEU A 154 -21.12 -24.09 -10.58
C LEU A 154 -20.75 -23.14 -11.74
N PHE A 155 -20.24 -23.67 -12.86
CA PHE A 155 -19.91 -22.85 -14.02
C PHE A 155 -21.12 -22.30 -14.77
N ALA A 156 -22.26 -22.99 -14.78
CA ALA A 156 -23.50 -22.43 -15.31
C ALA A 156 -23.99 -21.24 -14.46
N TYR A 157 -23.84 -21.32 -13.13
CA TYR A 157 -24.14 -20.18 -12.25
C TYR A 157 -23.10 -19.06 -12.41
N ALA A 158 -21.81 -19.39 -12.54
CA ALA A 158 -20.74 -18.44 -12.85
C ALA A 158 -21.01 -17.69 -14.16
N HIS A 159 -21.40 -18.41 -15.22
CA HIS A 159 -21.79 -17.83 -16.51
C HIS A 159 -22.97 -16.87 -16.35
N TYR A 160 -24.01 -17.31 -15.63
CA TYR A 160 -25.18 -16.49 -15.36
C TYR A 160 -24.83 -15.19 -14.62
N ILE A 161 -24.01 -15.23 -13.55
CA ILE A 161 -23.63 -14.00 -12.84
C ILE A 161 -22.75 -13.09 -13.69
N THR A 162 -21.87 -13.66 -14.50
CA THR A 162 -20.96 -12.89 -15.37
C THR A 162 -21.73 -12.19 -16.48
N VAL A 163 -22.47 -12.93 -17.31
CA VAL A 163 -23.23 -12.35 -18.44
C VAL A 163 -24.24 -11.29 -17.99
N ASN A 164 -24.80 -11.43 -16.78
CA ASN A 164 -25.77 -10.47 -16.24
C ASN A 164 -25.15 -9.41 -15.30
N ASN A 165 -23.82 -9.40 -15.11
CA ASN A 165 -23.10 -8.50 -14.19
C ASN A 165 -23.70 -8.44 -12.76
N ILE A 166 -24.02 -9.62 -12.22
CA ILE A 166 -24.70 -9.77 -10.93
C ILE A 166 -23.70 -9.80 -9.79
N LEU A 167 -23.96 -8.99 -8.78
CA LEU A 167 -23.25 -9.04 -7.51
C LEU A 167 -23.85 -10.12 -6.61
N ASP A 168 -23.17 -11.27 -6.48
CA ASP A 168 -23.60 -12.37 -5.60
C ASP A 168 -23.39 -12.01 -4.12
N SER A 169 -24.34 -11.24 -3.58
CA SER A 169 -24.23 -10.64 -2.25
C SER A 169 -24.30 -11.67 -1.14
N ASP A 170 -24.98 -12.79 -1.37
CA ASP A 170 -25.17 -13.87 -0.42
C ASP A 170 -24.04 -14.91 -0.45
N LEU A 171 -23.03 -14.69 -1.31
CA LEU A 171 -21.88 -15.57 -1.54
C LEU A 171 -22.33 -16.98 -1.94
N ILE A 172 -23.36 -17.08 -2.78
CA ILE A 172 -23.92 -18.37 -3.21
C ILE A 172 -22.85 -19.18 -3.94
N LEU A 173 -22.12 -18.57 -4.88
CA LEU A 173 -21.05 -19.23 -5.63
C LEU A 173 -19.98 -19.81 -4.69
N TYR A 174 -19.60 -19.06 -3.65
CA TYR A 174 -18.70 -19.54 -2.60
C TYR A 174 -19.29 -20.73 -1.82
N ARG A 175 -20.55 -20.65 -1.39
CA ARG A 175 -21.20 -21.77 -0.68
C ARG A 175 -21.25 -23.03 -1.54
N LEU A 176 -21.58 -22.90 -2.83
CA LEU A 176 -21.56 -24.01 -3.76
C LEU A 176 -20.15 -24.61 -3.89
N SER A 177 -19.10 -23.79 -3.91
CA SER A 177 -17.73 -24.26 -4.03
C SER A 177 -17.26 -25.06 -2.81
N GLN A 178 -17.80 -24.78 -1.61
CA GLN A 178 -17.45 -25.53 -0.40
C GLN A 178 -17.99 -26.96 -0.37
N ILE A 179 -19.00 -27.28 -1.21
CA ILE A 179 -19.63 -28.61 -1.28
C ILE A 179 -18.88 -29.51 -2.28
N LEU A 180 -18.09 -28.92 -3.18
CA LEU A 180 -17.37 -29.66 -4.21
C LEU A 180 -16.16 -30.41 -3.65
N GLU A 181 -15.84 -31.54 -4.31
CA GLU A 181 -14.63 -32.30 -4.01
C GLU A 181 -13.37 -31.49 -4.41
N PRO A 182 -12.23 -31.70 -3.71
CA PRO A 182 -10.95 -31.14 -4.12
C PRO A 182 -10.59 -31.53 -5.55
N SER A 183 -9.87 -30.65 -6.26
CA SER A 183 -9.42 -30.86 -7.64
C SER A 183 -10.53 -31.22 -8.64
N SER A 184 -11.72 -30.67 -8.45
CA SER A 184 -12.89 -30.92 -9.31
C SER A 184 -13.15 -29.80 -10.33
N LEU A 185 -12.67 -28.58 -10.08
CA LEU A 185 -12.91 -27.41 -10.93
C LEU A 185 -11.79 -27.22 -11.95
N SER A 186 -12.13 -26.91 -13.21
CA SER A 186 -11.11 -26.52 -14.20
C SER A 186 -10.60 -25.10 -13.90
N TYR A 187 -9.30 -24.96 -13.60
CA TYR A 187 -8.66 -23.65 -13.45
C TYR A 187 -8.79 -22.82 -14.72
N LYS A 188 -8.52 -23.43 -15.89
CA LYS A 188 -8.59 -22.75 -17.19
C LYS A 188 -9.97 -22.13 -17.43
N LEU A 189 -11.04 -22.88 -17.16
CA LEU A 189 -12.39 -22.37 -17.34
C LEU A 189 -12.70 -21.25 -16.33
N TRP A 190 -12.35 -21.41 -15.06
CA TRP A 190 -12.49 -20.34 -14.06
C TRP A 190 -11.75 -19.07 -14.48
N ARG A 191 -10.52 -19.20 -14.94
CA ARG A 191 -9.67 -18.10 -15.44
C ARG A 191 -10.34 -17.37 -16.60
N GLU A 192 -10.90 -18.09 -17.58
CA GLU A 192 -11.62 -17.48 -18.70
C GLU A 192 -12.81 -16.64 -18.23
N TYR A 193 -13.64 -17.18 -17.31
CA TYR A 193 -14.73 -16.42 -16.70
C TYR A 193 -14.23 -15.19 -15.94
N PHE A 194 -13.14 -15.33 -15.18
CA PHE A 194 -12.58 -14.28 -14.36
C PHE A 194 -12.01 -13.13 -15.20
N VAL A 195 -11.20 -13.45 -16.21
CA VAL A 195 -10.62 -12.48 -17.15
C VAL A 195 -11.73 -11.77 -17.94
N TYR A 196 -12.74 -12.51 -18.41
CA TYR A 196 -13.90 -11.90 -19.06
C TYR A 196 -14.63 -10.94 -18.12
N ALA A 197 -14.83 -11.32 -16.86
CA ALA A 197 -15.53 -10.50 -15.88
C ALA A 197 -14.75 -9.24 -15.51
N LEU A 198 -13.42 -9.30 -15.41
CA LEU A 198 -12.58 -8.12 -15.17
C LEU A 198 -12.81 -7.05 -16.24
N LYS A 199 -13.03 -7.44 -17.50
CA LYS A 199 -13.31 -6.51 -18.60
C LYS A 199 -14.77 -6.11 -18.71
N ASN A 200 -15.68 -7.07 -18.58
CA ASN A 200 -17.08 -6.90 -19.02
C ASN A 200 -18.10 -6.91 -17.87
N SER A 201 -17.73 -7.33 -16.68
CA SER A 201 -18.70 -7.69 -15.62
C SER A 201 -18.12 -7.46 -14.23
N TYR A 202 -17.86 -6.19 -13.92
CA TYR A 202 -17.23 -5.73 -12.69
C TYR A 202 -17.77 -6.37 -11.40
N ASN A 203 -19.09 -6.49 -11.24
CA ASN A 203 -19.68 -7.07 -10.03
C ASN A 203 -19.40 -8.57 -9.89
N ALA A 204 -19.32 -9.29 -11.01
CA ALA A 204 -19.09 -10.73 -11.01
C ALA A 204 -17.66 -11.08 -10.58
N VAL A 205 -16.70 -10.15 -10.73
CA VAL A 205 -15.29 -10.33 -10.32
C VAL A 205 -15.19 -10.75 -8.86
N PHE A 206 -15.92 -10.08 -7.96
CA PHE A 206 -15.88 -10.37 -6.52
C PHE A 206 -16.38 -11.77 -6.19
N SER A 207 -17.46 -12.18 -6.85
CA SER A 207 -18.05 -13.50 -6.69
C SER A 207 -17.12 -14.58 -7.25
N LEU A 208 -16.57 -14.38 -8.45
CA LEU A 208 -15.64 -15.32 -9.08
C LEU A 208 -14.32 -15.45 -8.32
N PHE A 209 -13.80 -14.36 -7.76
CA PHE A 209 -12.59 -14.42 -6.95
C PHE A 209 -12.83 -15.11 -5.60
N SER A 210 -14.04 -15.03 -5.05
CA SER A 210 -14.35 -15.69 -3.76
C SER A 210 -14.12 -17.21 -3.79
N ILE A 211 -14.22 -17.84 -4.97
CA ILE A 211 -13.97 -19.27 -5.15
C ILE A 211 -12.53 -19.59 -5.59
N CYS A 212 -11.64 -18.60 -5.65
CA CYS A 212 -10.24 -18.78 -6.02
C CYS A 212 -9.49 -19.57 -4.94
N ASN A 213 -9.54 -20.89 -5.01
CA ASN A 213 -8.89 -21.79 -4.06
C ASN A 213 -8.13 -22.88 -4.82
N PHE A 214 -6.80 -22.91 -4.66
CA PHE A 214 -5.94 -23.88 -5.34
C PHE A 214 -6.31 -25.34 -5.04
N PHE A 215 -6.85 -25.65 -3.85
CA PHE A 215 -7.31 -27.00 -3.53
C PHE A 215 -8.54 -27.45 -4.34
N LEU A 216 -9.37 -26.51 -4.80
CA LEU A 216 -10.56 -26.83 -5.61
C LEU A 216 -10.20 -27.06 -7.07
N PHE A 217 -9.09 -26.50 -7.54
CA PHE A 217 -8.72 -26.53 -8.94
C PHE A 217 -7.99 -27.82 -9.33
N LYS A 218 -8.32 -28.29 -10.52
CA LYS A 218 -7.64 -29.37 -11.22
C LYS A 218 -6.59 -28.77 -12.15
N PHE A 219 -5.37 -29.26 -12.03
CA PHE A 219 -4.24 -28.93 -12.89
C PHE A 219 -3.81 -30.17 -13.67
N ASP A 220 -3.38 -29.97 -14.91
CA ASP A 220 -2.90 -31.06 -15.78
C ASP A 220 -1.44 -31.42 -15.47
N SER A 221 -0.66 -30.46 -14.93
CA SER A 221 0.72 -30.62 -14.49
C SER A 221 1.06 -29.71 -13.30
N GLU A 222 2.23 -29.95 -12.68
CA GLU A 222 2.77 -29.07 -11.63
C GLU A 222 3.16 -27.69 -12.18
N GLU A 223 3.73 -27.65 -13.39
CA GLU A 223 4.04 -26.40 -14.10
C GLU A 223 2.78 -25.54 -14.33
N ASP A 224 1.66 -26.18 -14.68
CA ASP A 224 0.37 -25.48 -14.84
C ASP A 224 -0.14 -24.92 -13.51
N SER A 225 0.07 -25.65 -12.41
CA SER A 225 -0.28 -25.19 -11.06
C SER A 225 0.55 -23.98 -10.65
N ASP A 226 1.86 -23.99 -10.90
CA ASP A 226 2.74 -22.87 -10.57
C ASP A 226 2.46 -21.64 -11.42
N ARG A 227 2.23 -21.84 -12.72
CA ARG A 227 1.77 -20.76 -13.60
C ARG A 227 0.46 -20.15 -13.11
N ALA A 228 -0.50 -20.99 -12.70
CA ALA A 228 -1.78 -20.52 -12.16
C ALA A 228 -1.59 -19.66 -10.90
N ARG A 229 -0.63 -20.02 -10.03
CA ARG A 229 -0.27 -19.23 -8.85
C ARG A 229 0.24 -17.85 -9.21
N TYR A 230 1.20 -17.75 -10.14
CA TYR A 230 1.70 -16.46 -10.59
C TYR A 230 0.59 -15.58 -11.16
N GLU A 231 -0.25 -16.16 -12.02
CA GLU A 231 -1.35 -15.44 -12.66
C GLU A 231 -2.35 -14.91 -11.63
N VAL A 232 -2.75 -15.71 -10.63
CA VAL A 232 -3.66 -15.26 -9.56
C VAL A 232 -3.05 -14.12 -8.75
N TYR A 233 -1.77 -14.22 -8.37
CA TYR A 233 -1.11 -13.19 -7.56
C TYR A 233 -0.95 -11.88 -8.33
N LEU A 234 -0.60 -11.96 -9.62
CA LEU A 234 -0.42 -10.81 -10.48
C LEU A 234 -1.77 -10.15 -10.85
N LEU A 235 -2.82 -10.95 -11.06
CA LEU A 235 -4.18 -10.43 -11.23
C LEU A 235 -4.67 -9.73 -9.97
N TYR A 236 -4.45 -10.33 -8.79
CA TYR A 236 -4.74 -9.67 -7.52
C TYR A 236 -3.96 -8.36 -7.35
N PHE A 237 -2.67 -8.37 -7.65
CA PHE A 237 -1.82 -7.17 -7.62
C PHE A 237 -2.36 -6.06 -8.53
N SER A 238 -2.80 -6.43 -9.74
CA SER A 238 -3.43 -5.50 -10.69
C SER A 238 -4.74 -4.93 -10.13
N MET A 239 -5.56 -5.76 -9.46
CA MET A 239 -6.82 -5.31 -8.84
C MET A 239 -6.59 -4.31 -7.71
N ILE A 240 -5.63 -4.54 -6.82
CA ILE A 240 -5.33 -3.61 -5.73
C ILE A 240 -4.60 -2.35 -6.20
N SER A 241 -4.14 -2.33 -7.45
CA SER A 241 -3.61 -1.12 -8.09
C SER A 241 -4.73 -0.23 -8.65
N CYS A 242 -6.00 -0.62 -8.47
CA CYS A 242 -7.17 0.11 -8.95
C CYS A 242 -8.11 0.47 -7.79
N THR A 243 -8.55 1.72 -7.74
CA THR A 243 -9.42 2.20 -6.65
C THR A 243 -10.81 1.61 -6.67
N ASP A 244 -11.34 1.29 -7.86
CA ASP A 244 -12.68 0.73 -7.99
C ASP A 244 -12.82 -0.53 -7.14
N PHE A 245 -11.86 -1.46 -7.30
CA PHE A 245 -11.89 -2.76 -6.63
C PHE A 245 -11.76 -2.62 -5.13
N ILE A 246 -10.87 -1.75 -4.65
CA ILE A 246 -10.60 -1.56 -3.22
C ILE A 246 -11.80 -0.94 -2.49
N HIS A 247 -12.47 0.03 -3.10
CA HIS A 247 -13.61 0.70 -2.48
C HIS A 247 -14.90 -0.13 -2.54
N HIS A 248 -14.89 -1.25 -3.27
CA HIS A 248 -16.06 -2.10 -3.36
C HIS A 248 -16.33 -2.84 -2.05
N ARG A 249 -17.61 -2.90 -1.65
CA ARG A 249 -18.06 -3.48 -0.37
C ARG A 249 -17.68 -4.95 -0.15
N GLN A 250 -17.43 -5.71 -1.23
CA GLN A 250 -17.01 -7.11 -1.15
C GLN A 250 -15.50 -7.32 -1.27
N PHE A 251 -14.69 -6.26 -1.32
CA PHE A 251 -13.24 -6.41 -1.44
C PHE A 251 -12.61 -7.20 -0.27
N SER A 252 -13.21 -7.13 0.92
CA SER A 252 -12.77 -7.91 2.08
C SER A 252 -12.82 -9.43 1.86
N SER A 253 -13.74 -9.94 1.04
CA SER A 253 -13.78 -11.38 0.73
C SER A 253 -12.64 -11.81 -0.18
N ILE A 254 -12.23 -10.95 -1.12
CA ILE A 254 -11.05 -11.14 -1.96
C ILE A 254 -9.80 -11.22 -1.08
N LEU A 255 -9.64 -10.27 -0.15
CA LEU A 255 -8.51 -10.23 0.79
C LEU A 255 -8.38 -11.50 1.63
N HIS A 256 -9.50 -12.03 2.11
CA HIS A 256 -9.49 -13.28 2.86
C HIS A 256 -9.03 -14.46 1.99
N GLN A 257 -9.51 -14.51 0.74
CA GLN A 257 -9.24 -15.62 -0.16
C GLN A 257 -7.81 -15.62 -0.73
N ILE A 258 -7.25 -14.45 -1.00
CA ILE A 258 -5.86 -14.36 -1.48
C ILE A 258 -4.85 -14.73 -0.38
N ARG A 259 -5.17 -14.49 0.89
CA ARG A 259 -4.30 -14.83 2.03
C ARG A 259 -4.04 -16.33 2.12
N SER A 260 -5.08 -17.15 2.03
CA SER A 260 -4.89 -18.61 2.02
C SER A 260 -4.04 -19.05 0.84
N CYS A 261 -4.31 -18.49 -0.34
CA CYS A 261 -3.54 -18.77 -1.56
C CYS A 261 -2.04 -18.46 -1.42
N LEU A 262 -1.65 -17.42 -0.66
CA LEU A 262 -0.25 -17.03 -0.45
C LEU A 262 0.48 -17.86 0.62
N ILE A 263 -0.26 -18.41 1.58
CA ILE A 263 0.31 -19.27 2.64
C ILE A 263 0.73 -20.64 2.07
N ASP A 264 -0.04 -21.16 1.12
CA ASP A 264 0.14 -22.53 0.60
C ASP A 264 1.18 -22.62 -0.55
N ALA A 265 1.91 -21.55 -0.86
CA ALA A 265 2.89 -21.51 -1.93
C ALA A 265 4.32 -21.44 -1.41
N ASP A 266 5.22 -22.14 -2.11
CA ASP A 266 6.66 -22.16 -1.85
C ASP A 266 7.37 -21.78 -3.15
N PHE A 267 7.86 -20.53 -3.22
CA PHE A 267 8.54 -20.01 -4.41
C PHE A 267 10.04 -19.97 -4.19
N ASP A 268 10.79 -20.44 -5.19
CA ASP A 268 12.22 -20.18 -5.26
C ASP A 268 12.52 -18.71 -5.65
N GLN A 269 13.78 -18.31 -5.50
CA GLN A 269 14.20 -16.94 -5.78
C GLN A 269 13.98 -16.52 -7.25
N SER A 270 14.08 -17.47 -8.20
CA SER A 270 13.87 -17.16 -9.61
C SER A 270 12.40 -16.85 -9.91
N GLN A 271 11.48 -17.58 -9.26
CA GLN A 271 10.04 -17.37 -9.33
C GLN A 271 9.65 -16.06 -8.65
N VAL A 272 10.24 -15.76 -7.49
CA VAL A 272 10.08 -14.46 -6.80
C VAL A 272 10.52 -13.32 -7.73
N ASN A 273 11.72 -13.39 -8.30
CA ASN A 273 12.25 -12.36 -9.18
C ASN A 273 11.39 -12.15 -10.43
N TYR A 274 10.86 -13.23 -11.00
CA TYR A 274 9.94 -13.19 -12.13
C TYR A 274 8.65 -12.45 -11.79
N VAL A 275 7.96 -12.85 -10.71
CA VAL A 275 6.70 -12.22 -10.29
C VAL A 275 6.91 -10.76 -9.90
N VAL A 276 7.97 -10.46 -9.16
CA VAL A 276 8.30 -9.08 -8.74
C VAL A 276 8.64 -8.20 -9.94
N GLY A 277 9.33 -8.72 -10.96
CA GLY A 277 9.58 -8.01 -12.21
C GLY A 277 8.28 -7.51 -12.84
N ILE A 278 7.31 -8.40 -12.98
CA ILE A 278 6.00 -8.05 -13.56
C ILE A 278 5.21 -7.11 -12.64
N MET A 279 5.28 -7.28 -11.31
CA MET A 279 4.67 -6.33 -10.36
C MET A 279 5.24 -4.92 -10.52
N CYS A 280 6.55 -4.77 -10.74
CA CYS A 280 7.17 -3.48 -11.03
C CYS A 280 6.67 -2.90 -12.36
N ASP A 281 6.60 -3.72 -13.41
CA ASP A 281 6.08 -3.29 -14.72
C ASP A 281 4.63 -2.77 -14.61
N ILE A 282 3.78 -3.48 -13.86
CA ILE A 282 2.41 -3.03 -13.54
C ILE A 282 2.43 -1.71 -12.77
N ALA A 283 3.29 -1.57 -11.75
CA ALA A 283 3.37 -0.39 -10.91
C ALA A 283 3.82 0.86 -11.67
N PHE A 284 4.62 0.72 -12.74
CA PHE A 284 5.01 1.84 -13.60
C PHE A 284 3.90 2.32 -14.55
N GLU A 285 2.88 1.49 -14.81
CA GLU A 285 1.73 1.87 -15.63
C GLU A 285 0.61 2.58 -14.85
N VAL A 286 0.68 2.55 -13.51
CA VAL A 286 -0.31 3.19 -12.64
C VAL A 286 0.20 4.51 -12.07
N PRO A 287 -0.70 5.44 -11.70
CA PRO A 287 -0.32 6.63 -10.96
C PRO A 287 0.41 6.24 -9.67
N ILE A 288 1.47 6.98 -9.33
CA ILE A 288 2.32 6.70 -8.16
C ILE A 288 1.52 6.66 -6.85
N GLU A 289 0.39 7.34 -6.81
CA GLU A 289 -0.53 7.35 -5.68
C GLU A 289 -1.12 5.95 -5.37
N MET A 290 -1.16 5.05 -6.35
CA MET A 290 -1.63 3.67 -6.16
C MET A 290 -0.64 2.81 -5.35
N ILE A 291 0.60 3.27 -5.16
CA ILE A 291 1.56 2.60 -4.26
C ILE A 291 0.99 2.47 -2.84
N ALA A 292 0.26 3.48 -2.35
CA ALA A 292 -0.38 3.44 -1.04
C ALA A 292 -1.38 2.27 -0.93
N SER A 293 -2.16 2.04 -1.98
CA SER A 293 -3.10 0.92 -2.07
C SER A 293 -2.37 -0.42 -2.08
N ILE A 294 -1.33 -0.54 -2.91
CA ILE A 294 -0.53 -1.75 -3.03
C ILE A 294 0.07 -2.14 -1.68
N VAL A 295 0.78 -1.21 -1.03
CA VAL A 295 1.39 -1.52 0.27
C VAL A 295 0.33 -1.82 1.31
N SER A 296 -0.81 -1.11 1.33
CA SER A 296 -1.84 -1.30 2.36
C SER A 296 -2.57 -2.63 2.25
N TYR A 297 -2.85 -3.09 1.03
CA TYR A 297 -3.73 -4.23 0.79
C TYR A 297 -3.01 -5.51 0.32
N PHE A 298 -1.74 -5.45 -0.05
CA PHE A 298 -1.02 -6.69 -0.36
C PHE A 298 -0.68 -7.48 0.93
N PRO A 299 -1.05 -8.77 1.04
CA PRO A 299 -0.86 -9.53 2.27
C PRO A 299 0.61 -9.76 2.63
N LEU A 300 0.89 -9.79 3.94
CA LEU A 300 2.21 -10.08 4.52
C LEU A 300 2.33 -11.54 4.99
N ASP A 301 1.49 -12.42 4.45
CA ASP A 301 1.37 -13.82 4.86
C ASP A 301 2.03 -14.74 3.82
N GLY A 302 2.71 -15.80 4.27
CA GLY A 302 3.42 -16.75 3.39
C GLY A 302 4.36 -16.07 2.39
N VAL A 303 4.31 -16.50 1.13
CA VAL A 303 5.10 -15.94 0.02
C VAL A 303 4.79 -14.46 -0.24
N GLY A 304 3.61 -13.98 0.19
CA GLY A 304 3.23 -12.57 0.04
C GLY A 304 4.20 -11.62 0.72
N SER A 305 4.74 -12.00 1.88
CA SER A 305 5.79 -11.23 2.57
C SER A 305 7.08 -11.11 1.76
N ILE A 306 7.49 -12.18 1.06
CA ILE A 306 8.68 -12.22 0.20
C ILE A 306 8.48 -11.31 -1.01
N LEU A 307 7.35 -11.46 -1.70
CA LEU A 307 7.01 -10.70 -2.90
C LEU A 307 6.95 -9.20 -2.61
N ILE A 308 6.21 -8.79 -1.57
CA ILE A 308 6.06 -7.36 -1.26
C ILE A 308 7.35 -6.75 -0.75
N ASN A 309 8.23 -7.52 -0.08
CA ASN A 309 9.53 -7.04 0.35
C ASN A 309 10.42 -6.69 -0.85
N HIS A 310 10.59 -7.65 -1.77
CA HIS A 310 11.41 -7.48 -2.97
C HIS A 310 10.83 -6.40 -3.89
N PHE A 311 9.50 -6.38 -4.07
CA PHE A 311 8.82 -5.30 -4.78
C PHE A 311 9.11 -3.94 -4.16
N SER A 312 8.97 -3.80 -2.84
CA SER A 312 9.14 -2.51 -2.17
C SER A 312 10.56 -1.98 -2.33
N ILE A 313 11.57 -2.84 -2.11
CA ILE A 313 12.98 -2.45 -2.25
C ILE A 313 13.30 -2.10 -3.71
N LYS A 314 12.90 -2.95 -4.66
CA LYS A 314 13.17 -2.72 -6.09
C LYS A 314 12.52 -1.44 -6.61
N MET A 315 11.29 -1.14 -6.21
CA MET A 315 10.61 0.11 -6.58
C MET A 315 11.34 1.34 -6.03
N ILE A 316 11.80 1.31 -4.77
CA ILE A 316 12.55 2.42 -4.18
C ILE A 316 13.84 2.69 -4.96
N PHE A 317 14.61 1.64 -5.26
CA PHE A 317 15.85 1.77 -6.03
C PHE A 317 15.58 2.28 -7.45
N SER A 318 14.50 1.82 -8.08
CA SER A 318 14.08 2.32 -9.38
C SER A 318 13.75 3.81 -9.35
N PHE A 319 13.08 4.30 -8.28
CA PHE A 319 12.84 5.74 -8.09
C PHE A 319 14.14 6.52 -7.89
N PHE A 320 15.14 5.93 -7.24
CA PHE A 320 16.49 6.51 -7.13
C PHE A 320 17.32 6.41 -8.43
N GLY A 321 16.82 5.78 -9.48
CA GLY A 321 17.56 5.56 -10.73
C GLY A 321 18.68 4.53 -10.59
N LEU A 322 18.58 3.62 -9.61
CA LEU A 322 19.53 2.57 -9.33
C LEU A 322 18.93 1.22 -9.75
N ASP A 323 19.67 0.42 -10.51
CA ASP A 323 19.22 -0.89 -10.96
C ASP A 323 20.28 -1.94 -10.57
N ASP A 324 19.94 -2.77 -9.57
CA ASP A 324 20.78 -3.84 -9.08
C ASP A 324 19.91 -5.09 -8.84
N PRO A 325 20.32 -6.28 -9.31
CA PRO A 325 19.56 -7.51 -9.11
C PRO A 325 19.53 -8.02 -7.66
N ASP A 326 20.50 -7.67 -6.81
CA ASP A 326 20.70 -8.28 -5.48
C ASP A 326 20.41 -7.32 -4.32
N LEU A 327 19.31 -6.57 -4.44
CA LEU A 327 18.90 -5.57 -3.46
C LEU A 327 18.25 -6.17 -2.22
N ASN A 328 18.67 -5.71 -1.04
CA ASN A 328 18.07 -6.07 0.24
C ASN A 328 17.89 -4.86 1.17
N ILE A 329 17.38 -5.11 2.38
CA ILE A 329 17.09 -4.06 3.38
C ILE A 329 18.35 -3.33 3.87
N ASP A 330 19.50 -3.99 3.91
CA ASP A 330 20.78 -3.36 4.27
C ASP A 330 21.23 -2.39 3.15
N ASN A 331 21.00 -2.72 1.87
CA ASN A 331 21.22 -1.78 0.76
C ASN A 331 20.28 -0.58 0.87
N LEU A 332 18.99 -0.81 1.16
CA LEU A 332 18.01 0.27 1.33
C LEU A 332 18.43 1.23 2.45
N ALA A 333 18.90 0.72 3.59
CA ALA A 333 19.34 1.55 4.70
C ALA A 333 20.52 2.47 4.34
N GLN A 334 21.36 2.07 3.37
CA GLN A 334 22.48 2.88 2.89
C GLN A 334 22.04 3.98 1.92
N GLU A 335 20.99 3.75 1.13
CA GLU A 335 20.59 4.66 0.05
C GLU A 335 19.36 5.53 0.36
N ILE A 336 18.60 5.21 1.41
CA ILE A 336 17.33 5.91 1.74
C ILE A 336 17.51 7.42 2.01
N TYR A 337 18.72 7.88 2.34
CA TYR A 337 19.03 9.32 2.50
C TYR A 337 18.70 10.15 1.25
N ARG A 338 18.72 9.55 0.06
CA ARG A 338 18.39 10.19 -1.22
C ARG A 338 16.98 10.77 -1.25
N ILE A 339 16.07 10.27 -0.40
CA ILE A 339 14.71 10.79 -0.30
C ILE A 339 14.68 12.29 0.01
N LYS A 340 15.70 12.82 0.72
CA LYS A 340 15.81 14.24 1.04
C LYS A 340 15.73 15.11 -0.22
N ALA A 341 16.40 14.70 -1.30
CA ALA A 341 16.41 15.45 -2.56
C ALA A 341 15.00 15.54 -3.18
N PHE A 342 14.19 14.48 -3.05
CA PHE A 342 12.80 14.51 -3.51
C PHE A 342 11.93 15.44 -2.68
N CYS A 343 12.12 15.45 -1.36
CA CYS A 343 11.36 16.29 -0.45
C CYS A 343 11.72 17.79 -0.55
N GLU A 344 12.95 18.12 -0.97
CA GLU A 344 13.41 19.49 -1.17
C GLU A 344 13.02 20.06 -2.54
N SER A 345 12.50 19.22 -3.45
CA SER A 345 12.03 19.63 -4.76
C SER A 345 10.74 20.46 -4.71
N GLU A 346 10.61 21.44 -5.60
CA GLU A 346 9.36 22.16 -5.87
C GLU A 346 8.40 21.40 -6.81
N ASP A 347 8.86 20.29 -7.41
CA ASP A 347 8.05 19.46 -8.30
C ASP A 347 7.11 18.53 -7.50
N GLU A 348 5.79 18.69 -7.71
CA GLU A 348 4.75 17.88 -7.08
C GLU A 348 4.95 16.37 -7.32
N GLU A 349 5.43 15.97 -8.50
CA GLU A 349 5.64 14.55 -8.82
C GLU A 349 6.82 13.97 -8.03
N LEU A 350 7.86 14.77 -7.76
CA LEU A 350 8.96 14.37 -6.88
C LEU A 350 8.51 14.29 -5.42
N LEU A 351 7.62 15.18 -4.97
CA LEU A 351 7.03 15.10 -3.64
C LEU A 351 6.15 13.86 -3.46
N LYS A 352 5.36 13.49 -4.47
CA LYS A 352 4.61 12.22 -4.48
C LYS A 352 5.55 11.01 -4.48
N THR A 353 6.66 11.08 -5.20
CA THR A 353 7.71 10.06 -5.19
C THR A 353 8.30 9.88 -3.81
N ALA A 354 8.60 10.98 -3.10
CA ALA A 354 9.03 10.90 -1.70
C ALA A 354 8.00 10.17 -0.81
N SER A 355 6.71 10.52 -0.94
CA SER A 355 5.64 9.86 -0.18
C SER A 355 5.56 8.36 -0.46
N ALA A 356 5.68 7.96 -1.74
CA ALA A 356 5.71 6.56 -2.13
C ALA A 356 6.92 5.82 -1.58
N VAL A 357 8.11 6.43 -1.63
CA VAL A 357 9.34 5.87 -1.06
C VAL A 357 9.21 5.64 0.45
N LEU A 358 8.59 6.57 1.19
CA LEU A 358 8.32 6.38 2.63
C LEU A 358 7.42 5.18 2.88
N ALA A 359 6.29 5.10 2.18
CA ALA A 359 5.33 4.02 2.32
C ALA A 359 5.92 2.64 1.96
N LEU A 360 6.74 2.59 0.89
CA LEU A 360 7.49 1.40 0.50
C LEU A 360 8.57 1.04 1.52
N SER A 361 9.23 2.03 2.12
CA SER A 361 10.27 1.80 3.13
C SER A 361 9.70 1.19 4.41
N GLU A 362 8.54 1.68 4.86
CA GLU A 362 7.79 1.05 5.96
C GLU A 362 7.43 -0.40 5.63
N ARG A 363 6.89 -0.62 4.43
CA ARG A 363 6.48 -1.95 3.99
C ARG A 363 7.68 -2.90 3.86
N ALA A 364 8.80 -2.44 3.32
CA ALA A 364 10.04 -3.19 3.21
C ALA A 364 10.56 -3.58 4.59
N LEU A 365 10.62 -2.64 5.54
CA LEU A 365 11.12 -2.95 6.88
C LEU A 365 10.23 -3.97 7.61
N ILE A 366 8.91 -3.77 7.62
CA ILE A 366 7.96 -4.68 8.29
C ILE A 366 8.02 -6.09 7.68
N SER A 367 8.08 -6.19 6.35
CA SER A 367 8.22 -7.49 5.69
C SER A 367 9.59 -8.13 5.95
N SER A 368 10.68 -7.36 5.98
CA SER A 368 12.01 -7.88 6.32
C SER A 368 12.08 -8.48 7.73
N PHE A 369 11.40 -7.88 8.72
CA PHE A 369 11.29 -8.45 10.07
C PHE A 369 10.56 -9.80 10.11
N ARG A 370 9.58 -10.01 9.21
CA ARG A 370 8.90 -11.31 9.08
C ARG A 370 9.76 -12.36 8.41
N LEU A 371 10.61 -11.96 7.47
CA LEU A 371 11.43 -12.87 6.67
C LEU A 371 12.75 -13.25 7.34
N THR A 372 13.39 -12.28 8.00
CA THR A 372 14.77 -12.39 8.45
C THR A 372 15.00 -11.60 9.74
N HIS A 373 16.11 -11.88 10.41
CA HIS A 373 16.57 -11.02 11.50
C HIS A 373 17.20 -9.75 10.94
N VAL A 374 16.46 -8.65 10.97
CA VAL A 374 16.99 -7.32 10.65
C VAL A 374 17.95 -6.89 11.77
N LYS A 375 19.09 -6.27 11.43
CA LYS A 375 20.03 -5.77 12.45
C LYS A 375 19.54 -4.42 12.97
N GLY A 376 19.66 -4.17 14.27
CA GLY A 376 19.32 -2.87 14.86
C GLY A 376 20.11 -1.70 14.25
N THR A 377 21.33 -1.96 13.74
CA THR A 377 22.13 -0.97 13.00
C THR A 377 21.48 -0.55 11.69
N THR A 378 20.85 -1.48 10.96
CA THR A 378 20.13 -1.22 9.71
C THR A 378 18.95 -0.29 9.96
N VAL A 379 18.14 -0.58 10.97
CA VAL A 379 17.00 0.27 11.35
C VAL A 379 17.47 1.64 11.85
N SER A 380 18.56 1.67 12.62
CA SER A 380 19.15 2.93 13.10
C SER A 380 19.63 3.80 11.94
N GLN A 381 20.27 3.22 10.92
CA GLN A 381 20.68 3.92 9.70
C GLN A 381 19.48 4.53 8.97
N MET A 382 18.39 3.76 8.80
CA MET A 382 17.15 4.28 8.20
C MET A 382 16.57 5.45 9.01
N ILE A 383 16.51 5.34 10.34
CA ILE A 383 16.04 6.43 11.21
C ILE A 383 16.91 7.68 11.06
N HIS A 384 18.24 7.51 11.04
CA HIS A 384 19.17 8.62 10.88
C HIS A 384 19.02 9.31 9.53
N ALA A 385 18.84 8.54 8.46
CA ALA A 385 18.63 9.08 7.12
C ALA A 385 17.31 9.87 6.97
N LEU A 386 16.30 9.59 7.80
CA LEU A 386 15.04 10.34 7.86
C LEU A 386 15.11 11.58 8.79
N ARG A 387 16.28 11.93 9.34
CA ARG A 387 16.49 13.15 10.15
C ARG A 387 17.04 14.28 9.28
N PHE A 388 16.16 14.97 8.57
CA PHE A 388 16.50 16.19 7.84
C PHE A 388 15.41 17.26 8.01
N SER A 389 15.78 18.53 7.79
CA SER A 389 14.85 19.65 7.77
C SER A 389 14.44 19.96 6.34
N LEU A 390 13.14 20.24 6.13
CA LEU A 390 12.62 20.66 4.83
C LEU A 390 12.52 22.18 4.78
N GLN A 391 13.30 22.79 3.88
CA GLN A 391 13.44 24.25 3.73
C GLN A 391 12.44 24.88 2.73
N ASN A 392 11.54 24.09 2.16
CA ASN A 392 10.73 24.47 1.01
C ASN A 392 9.51 25.36 1.40
N THR A 393 8.99 26.15 0.44
CA THR A 393 8.10 27.31 0.68
C THR A 393 6.58 27.06 0.59
N ASP A 394 6.11 25.90 0.08
CA ASP A 394 4.66 25.59 -0.02
C ASP A 394 4.09 24.93 1.26
N PRO A 395 3.21 25.60 2.04
CA PRO A 395 2.81 25.13 3.36
C PRO A 395 1.99 23.82 3.39
N GLY A 396 1.20 23.53 2.35
CA GLY A 396 0.19 22.46 2.42
C GLY A 396 0.77 21.05 2.30
N MET A 397 1.34 20.72 1.13
CA MET A 397 1.92 19.40 0.83
C MET A 397 3.13 19.09 1.72
N LEU A 398 3.91 20.11 2.10
CA LEU A 398 5.04 19.93 3.00
C LEU A 398 4.63 19.59 4.43
N THR A 399 3.49 20.10 4.91
CA THR A 399 3.01 19.73 6.25
C THR A 399 2.70 18.25 6.30
N LEU A 400 1.97 17.74 5.30
CA LEU A 400 1.66 16.32 5.18
C LEU A 400 2.92 15.44 5.03
N LEU A 401 3.90 15.87 4.24
CA LEU A 401 5.16 15.12 4.08
C LEU A 401 6.03 15.14 5.34
N LYS A 402 6.08 16.26 6.06
CA LYS A 402 6.74 16.34 7.37
C LYS A 402 6.08 15.40 8.37
N GLU A 403 4.75 15.37 8.41
CA GLU A 403 3.98 14.46 9.27
C GLU A 403 4.24 13.01 8.90
N GLN A 404 4.24 12.66 7.62
CA GLN A 404 4.53 11.31 7.15
C GLN A 404 5.95 10.88 7.54
N ILE A 405 6.97 11.70 7.24
CA ILE A 405 8.37 11.41 7.64
C ILE A 405 8.48 11.22 9.15
N HIS A 406 7.84 12.10 9.93
CA HIS A 406 7.85 12.02 11.38
C HIS A 406 7.20 10.72 11.87
N PHE A 407 6.04 10.37 11.34
CA PHE A 407 5.31 9.15 11.68
C PHE A 407 6.10 7.90 11.32
N THR A 408 6.61 7.80 10.09
CA THR A 408 7.49 6.70 9.63
C THR A 408 8.68 6.54 10.56
N ARG A 409 9.35 7.64 10.92
CA ARG A 409 10.49 7.61 11.84
C ARG A 409 10.08 7.10 13.22
N THR A 410 8.97 7.57 13.77
CA THR A 410 8.48 7.13 15.08
C THR A 410 8.08 5.66 15.06
N GLN A 411 7.52 5.15 13.96
CA GLN A 411 7.28 3.72 13.79
C GLN A 411 8.59 2.92 13.83
N PHE A 412 9.63 3.37 13.12
CA PHE A 412 10.94 2.70 13.14
C PHE A 412 11.59 2.74 14.53
N GLU A 413 11.51 3.88 15.21
CA GLU A 413 11.99 4.03 16.60
C GLU A 413 11.26 3.08 17.55
N THR A 414 9.95 2.91 17.38
CA THR A 414 9.13 1.97 18.16
C THR A 414 9.52 0.52 17.89
N LEU A 415 9.77 0.15 16.63
CA LEU A 415 10.24 -1.20 16.25
C LEU A 415 11.62 -1.51 16.87
N ILE A 416 12.52 -0.54 16.93
CA ILE A 416 13.80 -0.73 17.63
C ILE A 416 13.58 -1.04 19.11
N GLN A 417 12.66 -0.32 19.75
CA GLN A 417 12.37 -0.52 21.18
C GLN A 417 11.65 -1.84 21.47
N SER A 418 10.77 -2.31 20.58
CA SER A 418 10.09 -3.60 20.76
C SER A 418 11.02 -4.79 20.53
N ASP A 419 11.82 -4.76 19.46
CA ASP A 419 12.53 -5.95 18.98
C ASP A 419 13.96 -6.04 19.53
N PHE A 420 14.56 -4.90 19.89
CA PHE A 420 15.93 -4.85 20.43
C PHE A 420 15.97 -4.26 21.85
N GLY A 421 14.85 -3.74 22.33
CA GLY A 421 14.71 -3.09 23.63
C GLY A 421 14.06 -3.97 24.70
N SER A 422 14.32 -5.28 24.75
CA SER A 422 14.13 -6.05 26.00
C SER A 422 15.06 -7.27 26.11
N ALA A 423 15.88 -7.30 27.17
CA ALA A 423 16.28 -8.57 27.78
C ALA A 423 15.01 -9.26 28.32
N PRO A 424 14.99 -10.61 28.45
CA PRO A 424 13.81 -11.42 28.18
C PRO A 424 12.69 -11.16 29.18
N ALA A 425 11.53 -10.79 28.65
CA ALA A 425 10.25 -10.98 29.34
C ALA A 425 9.19 -11.34 28.29
N SER A 426 9.02 -12.65 28.13
CA SER A 426 7.73 -13.32 27.88
C SER A 426 6.71 -12.63 26.98
N GLN A 427 6.49 -13.25 25.81
CA GLN A 427 5.19 -13.34 25.12
C GLN A 427 4.48 -12.01 24.83
N ILE A 428 4.59 -11.56 23.59
CA ILE A 428 3.48 -10.86 22.94
C ILE A 428 3.13 -11.65 21.67
N LEU A 429 2.21 -12.60 21.87
CA LEU A 429 1.30 -13.09 20.85
C LEU A 429 0.32 -11.96 20.52
N LEU A 430 0.19 -11.61 19.24
CA LEU A 430 -1.08 -11.45 18.52
C LEU A 430 -0.82 -11.30 17.02
#